data_AF-A0A961B5G2-F1
#
_entry.id   AF-A0A961B5G2-F1
#
_cell.length_a   1.000
_cell.length_b   1.000
_cell.length_c   1.000
_cell.angle_alpha   90.00
_cell.angle_beta   90.00
_cell.angle_gamma   90.00
#
_symmetry.space_group_name_H-M   'P 1'
#
loop_
_entity.id
_entity.type
_entity.pdbx_description
1 polymer ?
#
loop_
_entity_poly.entity_id
_entity_poly.type
_entity_poly.pdbx_seq_one_letter_code
_entity_poly.pdbx_strand_id
1 'polypeptide(L)'
;LLREFGDAEIASLIAPRPLVIEHGAYPDFVYRPDAEGNPERLDESAKKPGKPGRFRRFTAEEVKGEADRLRSLVNLSVFRFRLIESGTSISAHALTALLEGANLADAADMKIAFTPPPADAEGDSAPLSGHRAEQAAQIDRHNQWALIESRQDRANYFADLKTDSLGNFEGTIEPYREKFRAEVVGAWDLDRLPPNARSRKLEEGPKTVSYEVTLDVFPDVFAYGILTLPKDLKLDGQEKRPVVVCQHGLEGRPQDVVGEEKFKAYKAFATRLAERGFVTFAPQNAYIFFDLFRLQQFKAQSLGGTLFSTIVPQHRQITDWLASLPFTDAERIAFYGLSYGGKSAMRIPPLVDRYCLSICSGDFNEWVWKNAATDEKSLRYSYANKREYEIFEWNLGGTFNYAEMAALICPRPFMVERGHFDGVAPDETVGYEFAKVRNLYDGLLGIGDRCKIEWFAGPHTINSTGTFAFLHKHLDWPAPKP
;
A
#
# COMPACT_ATOMS: atom_id res chain seq x y z
N LEU A 1 8.04 -8.53 15.70
CA LEU A 1 7.77 -7.64 16.85
C LEU A 1 6.37 -7.88 17.39
N LEU A 2 5.28 -7.33 16.81
CA LEU A 2 3.95 -7.45 17.44
C LEU A 2 3.35 -8.87 17.59
N ARG A 3 3.82 -9.88 16.83
CA ARG A 3 3.33 -11.27 16.94
C ARG A 3 4.17 -12.16 17.87
N GLU A 4 5.44 -11.82 18.06
CA GLU A 4 6.45 -12.76 18.58
C GLU A 4 7.35 -12.17 19.66
N PHE A 5 7.58 -10.85 19.67
CA PHE A 5 8.55 -10.20 20.55
C PHE A 5 7.95 -8.91 21.15
N GLY A 6 7.75 -8.90 22.48
CA GLY A 6 7.52 -7.68 23.25
C GLY A 6 8.84 -7.02 23.68
N ASP A 7 8.77 -5.97 24.50
CA ASP A 7 9.94 -5.23 24.94
C ASP A 7 10.90 -6.14 25.76
N ALA A 8 10.34 -7.01 26.60
CA ALA A 8 11.11 -8.02 27.34
C ALA A 8 11.88 -8.99 26.42
N GLU A 9 11.24 -9.55 25.39
CA GLU A 9 11.90 -10.47 24.47
C GLU A 9 12.99 -9.75 23.65
N ILE A 10 12.75 -8.51 23.20
CA ILE A 10 13.77 -7.70 22.49
C ILE A 10 14.96 -7.42 23.43
N ALA A 11 14.69 -7.03 24.68
CA ALA A 11 15.72 -6.77 25.67
C ALA A 11 16.55 -8.04 25.97
N SER A 12 15.95 -9.22 25.90
CA SER A 12 16.65 -10.50 26.09
C SER A 12 17.75 -10.73 25.05
N LEU A 13 17.60 -10.19 23.83
CA LEU A 13 18.58 -10.31 22.74
C LEU A 13 19.89 -9.54 23.01
N ILE A 14 19.91 -8.69 24.04
CA ILE A 14 21.11 -7.97 24.46
C ILE A 14 22.06 -8.90 25.21
N ALA A 15 21.54 -9.94 25.86
CA ALA A 15 22.33 -10.89 26.62
C ALA A 15 23.46 -11.51 25.77
N PRO A 16 24.66 -11.72 26.35
CA PRO A 16 25.02 -11.51 27.76
C PRO A 16 25.50 -10.09 28.09
N ARG A 17 25.41 -9.13 27.16
CA ARG A 17 25.89 -7.76 27.41
C ARG A 17 25.05 -7.09 28.50
N PRO A 18 25.63 -6.21 29.33
CA PRO A 18 24.87 -5.48 30.34
C PRO A 18 23.75 -4.64 29.72
N LEU A 19 22.62 -4.58 30.43
CA LEU A 19 21.48 -3.74 30.07
C LEU A 19 21.03 -2.92 31.29
N VAL A 20 20.89 -1.62 31.08
CA VAL A 20 20.27 -0.70 32.04
C VAL A 20 19.00 -0.16 31.43
N ILE A 21 17.87 -0.35 32.10
CA ILE A 21 16.60 0.28 31.78
C ILE A 21 16.32 1.31 32.86
N GLU A 22 16.14 2.56 32.46
CA GLU A 22 15.74 3.64 33.34
C GLU A 22 14.30 4.06 33.02
N HIS A 23 13.43 4.05 34.03
CA HIS A 23 12.15 4.74 34.02
C HIS A 23 12.34 6.15 34.61
N GLY A 24 12.34 7.13 33.71
CA GLY A 24 12.72 8.51 34.01
C GLY A 24 11.69 9.55 33.56
N ALA A 25 12.13 10.79 33.42
CA ALA A 25 11.35 11.83 32.75
C ALA A 25 11.41 11.64 31.23
N TYR A 26 10.29 11.84 30.54
CA TYR A 26 10.19 11.77 29.08
C TYR A 26 9.43 12.98 28.54
N PRO A 27 9.76 13.46 27.32
CA PRO A 27 9.06 14.59 26.71
C PRO A 27 7.56 14.35 26.60
N ASP A 28 6.75 15.33 27.00
CA ASP A 28 5.33 15.38 26.63
C ASP A 28 5.21 15.96 25.23
N PHE A 29 4.79 15.15 24.26
CA PHE A 29 4.59 15.65 22.92
C PHE A 29 3.42 14.95 22.25
N VAL A 30 2.56 15.79 21.67
CA VAL A 30 1.47 15.39 20.79
C VAL A 30 1.54 16.25 19.53
N TYR A 31 1.53 15.58 18.38
CA TYR A 31 1.42 16.20 17.08
C TYR A 31 -0.03 16.10 16.59
N ARG A 32 -0.60 17.24 16.20
CA ARG A 32 -2.02 17.40 15.85
C ARG A 32 -2.95 16.89 16.96
N PRO A 33 -3.00 17.55 18.13
CA PRO A 33 -3.99 17.22 19.15
C PRO A 33 -5.39 17.70 18.78
N ASP A 34 -6.42 16.95 19.18
CA ASP A 34 -7.82 17.38 19.23
C ASP A 34 -8.08 18.28 20.47
N ALA A 35 -9.35 18.66 20.69
CA ALA A 35 -9.75 19.54 21.79
C ALA A 35 -9.49 18.91 23.17
N GLU A 36 -9.50 17.59 23.25
CA GLU A 36 -9.21 16.79 24.45
C GLU A 36 -7.71 16.46 24.58
N GLY A 37 -6.88 16.93 23.65
CA GLY A 37 -5.43 16.75 23.62
C GLY A 37 -4.97 15.43 23.00
N ASN A 38 -5.87 14.55 22.55
CA ASN A 38 -5.55 13.26 21.92
C ASN A 38 -5.15 13.42 20.45
N PRO A 39 -4.45 12.45 19.83
CA PRO A 39 -4.13 12.54 18.40
C PRO A 39 -5.40 12.69 17.56
N GLU A 40 -5.48 13.80 16.83
CA GLU A 40 -6.59 14.16 15.95
C GLU A 40 -6.83 13.08 14.91
N ARG A 41 -8.10 12.76 14.64
CA ARG A 41 -8.50 11.77 13.63
C ARG A 41 -9.57 12.40 12.75
N LEU A 42 -9.15 12.85 11.57
CA LEU A 42 -10.03 13.54 10.62
C LEU A 42 -10.56 12.58 9.57
N ASP A 43 -11.83 12.76 9.22
CA ASP A 43 -12.49 12.20 8.04
C ASP A 43 -12.50 13.20 6.87
N GLU A 44 -11.71 14.27 6.98
CA GLU A 44 -11.44 15.29 5.97
C GLU A 44 -9.94 15.59 5.84
N SER A 45 -9.56 16.40 4.84
CA SER A 45 -8.15 16.74 4.62
C SER A 45 -7.60 17.55 5.78
N ALA A 46 -6.54 17.04 6.40
CA ALA A 46 -5.81 17.75 7.44
C ALA A 46 -5.23 19.07 6.95
N LYS A 47 -5.30 20.11 7.80
CA LYS A 47 -4.66 21.42 7.55
C LYS A 47 -3.14 21.34 7.65
N LYS A 48 -2.64 20.50 8.56
CA LYS A 48 -1.20 20.26 8.77
C LYS A 48 -0.86 18.86 8.22
N PRO A 49 0.09 18.74 7.27
CA PRO A 49 0.45 17.46 6.70
C PRO A 49 1.20 16.60 7.72
N GLY A 50 1.02 15.29 7.65
CA GLY A 50 1.73 14.33 8.50
C GLY A 50 0.81 13.58 9.46
N LYS A 51 1.32 12.46 9.94
CA LYS A 51 0.59 11.51 10.76
C LYS A 51 0.32 12.07 12.17
N PRO A 52 -0.93 12.09 12.64
CA PRO A 52 -1.22 12.46 14.03
C PRO A 52 -0.58 11.43 14.98
N GLY A 53 0.01 11.89 16.07
CA GLY A 53 0.80 11.03 16.93
C GLY A 53 1.08 11.62 18.30
N ARG A 54 1.35 10.75 19.27
CA ARG A 54 1.72 11.13 20.63
C ARG A 54 2.86 10.23 21.09
N PHE A 55 3.83 10.78 21.80
CA PHE A 55 4.79 9.96 22.53
C PHE A 55 4.10 9.23 23.66
N ARG A 56 4.11 7.89 23.60
CA ARG A 56 3.48 7.07 24.61
C ARG A 56 4.26 7.20 25.92
N ARG A 57 3.53 7.40 27.01
CA ARG A 57 4.04 7.32 28.38
C ARG A 57 3.73 5.94 28.94
N PHE A 58 4.68 5.39 29.66
CA PHE A 58 4.52 4.16 30.40
C PHE A 58 4.64 4.48 31.90
N THR A 59 3.78 3.86 32.69
CA THR A 59 3.84 3.92 34.15
C THR A 59 5.03 3.14 34.67
N ALA A 60 5.48 3.44 35.90
CA ALA A 60 6.56 2.67 36.53
C ALA A 60 6.16 1.19 36.67
N GLU A 61 4.88 0.91 36.92
CA GLU A 61 4.33 -0.44 37.00
C GLU A 61 4.39 -1.19 35.67
N GLU A 62 4.01 -0.55 34.55
CA GLU A 62 4.14 -1.17 33.21
C GLU A 62 5.60 -1.52 32.88
N VAL A 63 6.54 -0.60 33.14
CA VAL A 63 7.97 -0.83 32.87
C VAL A 63 8.54 -1.91 33.79
N LYS A 64 8.14 -1.92 35.07
CA LYS A 64 8.52 -2.97 36.01
C LYS A 64 7.98 -4.33 35.58
N GLY A 65 6.75 -4.39 35.09
CA GLY A 65 6.14 -5.62 34.56
C GLY A 65 6.96 -6.22 33.40
N GLU A 66 7.36 -5.40 32.42
CA GLU A 66 8.23 -5.87 31.33
C GLU A 66 9.64 -6.26 31.82
N ALA A 67 10.20 -5.55 32.80
CA ALA A 67 11.46 -5.93 33.43
C ALA A 67 11.38 -7.27 34.18
N ASP A 68 10.27 -7.56 34.85
CA ASP A 68 10.03 -8.84 35.51
C ASP A 68 9.87 -9.98 34.49
N ARG A 69 9.20 -9.72 33.36
CA ARG A 69 9.19 -10.65 32.22
C ARG A 69 10.59 -10.90 31.67
N LEU A 70 11.40 -9.86 31.47
CA LEU A 70 12.79 -10.03 31.02
C LEU A 70 13.58 -10.95 31.97
N ARG A 71 13.42 -10.78 33.30
CA ARG A 71 14.08 -11.63 34.29
C ARG A 71 13.71 -13.10 34.17
N SER A 72 12.50 -13.44 33.72
CA SER A 72 12.09 -14.84 33.52
C SER A 72 12.59 -15.44 32.20
N LEU A 73 12.96 -14.60 31.22
CA LEU A 73 13.44 -15.03 29.90
C LEU A 73 14.95 -15.26 29.83
N VAL A 74 15.72 -14.76 30.79
CA VAL A 74 17.18 -14.73 30.75
C VAL A 74 17.81 -15.41 31.95
N ASN A 75 19.02 -15.94 31.76
CA ASN A 75 19.83 -16.43 32.87
C ASN A 75 20.58 -15.26 33.53
N LEU A 76 20.07 -14.79 34.67
CA LEU A 76 20.65 -13.67 35.43
C LEU A 76 22.06 -13.94 35.98
N SER A 77 22.54 -15.19 35.99
CA SER A 77 23.94 -15.49 36.37
C SER A 77 24.96 -15.01 35.32
N VAL A 78 24.54 -14.81 34.07
CA VAL A 78 25.40 -14.38 32.95
C VAL A 78 24.96 -13.04 32.35
N PHE A 79 23.76 -12.56 32.67
CA PHE A 79 23.21 -11.31 32.13
C PHE A 79 23.05 -10.26 33.23
N ARG A 80 23.83 -9.19 33.13
CA ARG A 80 23.79 -8.06 34.07
C ARG A 80 22.69 -7.07 33.68
N PHE A 81 21.52 -7.22 34.30
CA PHE A 81 20.36 -6.35 34.07
C PHE A 81 20.05 -5.48 35.30
N ARG A 82 19.79 -4.18 35.08
CA ARG A 82 19.30 -3.25 36.11
C ARG A 82 18.10 -2.45 35.63
N LEU A 83 17.07 -2.35 36.47
CA LEU A 83 15.96 -1.42 36.32
C LEU A 83 16.14 -0.30 37.34
N ILE A 84 16.04 0.95 36.89
CA ILE A 84 16.23 2.15 37.72
C ILE A 84 15.01 3.05 37.57
N GLU A 85 14.42 3.47 38.68
CA GLU A 85 13.37 4.50 38.71
C GLU A 85 14.00 5.79 39.24
N SER A 86 14.00 6.85 38.44
CA SER A 86 14.72 8.08 38.79
C SER A 86 13.89 9.36 38.67
N GLY A 87 12.76 9.32 37.96
CA GLY A 87 11.91 10.50 37.70
C GLY A 87 12.59 11.61 36.89
N THR A 88 13.83 11.42 36.43
CA THR A 88 14.62 12.36 35.61
C THR A 88 15.18 11.63 34.39
N SER A 89 15.57 12.34 33.35
CA SER A 89 16.17 11.71 32.16
C SER A 89 17.68 11.55 32.36
N ILE A 90 18.22 10.35 32.17
CA ILE A 90 19.66 10.07 32.29
C ILE A 90 20.18 10.42 33.69
N SER A 91 19.60 9.78 34.72
CA SER A 91 20.03 10.05 36.09
C SER A 91 21.46 9.58 36.36
N ALA A 92 22.09 10.17 37.39
CA ALA A 92 23.41 9.73 37.85
C ALA A 92 23.44 8.23 38.19
N HIS A 93 22.35 7.67 38.72
CA HIS A 93 22.23 6.23 39.01
C HIS A 93 22.26 5.40 37.73
N ALA A 94 21.52 5.80 36.70
CA ALA A 94 21.50 5.11 35.40
C ALA A 94 22.85 5.17 34.69
N LEU A 95 23.51 6.32 34.73
CA LEU A 95 24.84 6.49 34.15
C LEU A 95 25.90 5.69 34.89
N THR A 96 25.87 5.69 36.23
CA THR A 96 26.78 4.87 37.04
C THR A 96 26.60 3.39 36.72
N ALA A 97 25.35 2.91 36.66
CA ALA A 97 25.04 1.53 36.28
C ALA A 97 25.53 1.17 34.87
N LEU A 98 25.45 2.09 33.91
CA LEU A 98 25.96 1.90 32.56
C LEU A 98 27.49 1.77 32.54
N LEU A 99 28.19 2.66 33.24
CA LEU A 99 29.66 2.65 33.32
C LEU A 99 30.20 1.41 34.03
N GLU A 100 29.56 1.00 35.13
CA GLU A 100 29.85 -0.27 35.82
C GLU A 100 29.64 -1.47 34.87
N GLY A 101 28.55 -1.45 34.07
CA GLY A 101 28.29 -2.47 33.06
C GLY A 101 29.40 -2.53 32.01
N ALA A 102 29.87 -1.38 31.53
CA ALA A 102 30.97 -1.26 30.57
C ALA A 102 32.35 -1.63 31.16
N ASN A 103 32.43 -2.03 32.44
CA ASN A 103 33.67 -2.29 33.17
C ASN A 103 34.63 -1.09 33.19
N LEU A 104 34.09 0.14 33.17
CA LEU A 104 34.86 1.36 33.38
C LEU A 104 34.98 1.55 34.90
N ALA A 105 36.02 0.93 35.46
CA ALA A 105 36.16 0.59 36.88
C ALA A 105 36.22 1.77 37.88
N ASP A 106 36.38 3.01 37.44
CA ASP A 106 36.51 4.20 38.30
C ASP A 106 35.23 5.04 38.41
N ALA A 107 34.07 4.51 37.97
CA ALA A 107 32.81 5.26 37.93
C ALA A 107 32.22 5.60 39.31
N ALA A 108 32.52 4.82 40.36
CA ALA A 108 32.01 5.05 41.71
C ALA A 108 32.53 6.36 42.34
N ASP A 109 33.71 6.84 41.91
CA ASP A 109 34.32 8.09 42.37
C ASP A 109 34.06 9.27 41.41
N MET A 110 33.51 9.01 40.22
CA MET A 110 33.09 10.08 39.32
C MET A 110 31.81 10.72 39.85
N LYS A 111 31.93 11.94 40.41
CA LYS A 111 30.77 12.83 40.63
C LYS A 111 30.22 13.27 39.28
N ILE A 112 29.42 12.43 38.64
CA ILE A 112 28.76 12.80 37.39
C ILE A 112 27.54 13.64 37.74
N ALA A 113 27.78 14.95 37.91
CA ALA A 113 26.72 15.93 37.98
C ALA A 113 26.32 16.28 36.55
N PHE A 114 25.14 15.81 36.13
CA PHE A 114 24.49 16.41 34.96
C PHE A 114 24.20 17.87 35.29
N THR A 115 24.99 18.77 34.72
CA THR A 115 24.72 20.20 34.78
C THR A 115 23.94 20.53 33.53
N PRO A 116 22.67 20.95 33.62
CA PRO A 116 21.95 21.41 32.44
C PRO A 116 22.79 22.48 31.75
N PRO A 117 22.89 22.49 30.41
CA PRO A 117 23.50 23.62 29.72
C PRO A 117 22.79 24.91 30.18
N PRO A 118 23.51 26.04 30.29
CA PRO A 118 22.89 27.32 30.62
C PRO A 118 21.66 27.56 29.73
N ALA A 119 20.57 28.06 30.32
CA ALA A 119 19.32 28.34 29.58
C ALA A 119 19.55 29.27 28.37
N ASP A 120 20.66 30.03 28.40
CA ASP A 120 21.06 31.03 27.41
C ASP A 120 22.11 30.50 26.41
N ALA A 121 22.34 29.18 26.35
CA ALA A 121 23.11 28.55 25.28
C ALA A 121 22.30 28.51 23.95
N GLU A 122 21.75 29.65 23.55
CA GLU A 122 21.47 29.97 22.14
C GLU A 122 22.76 30.30 21.36
N GLY A 123 23.93 30.12 22.02
CA GLY A 123 25.25 30.33 21.43
C GLY A 123 25.62 29.26 20.42
N ASP A 124 25.59 29.64 19.14
CA ASP A 124 26.14 28.93 17.98
C ASP A 124 25.75 27.46 17.84
N SER A 125 24.50 27.25 17.43
CA SER A 125 24.10 26.02 16.73
C SER A 125 24.83 25.82 15.39
N ALA A 126 25.70 26.73 14.95
CA ALA A 126 26.37 26.70 13.64
C ALA A 126 27.25 25.46 13.37
N PRO A 127 28.07 24.94 14.32
CA PRO A 127 28.84 23.71 14.10
C PRO A 127 27.93 22.47 14.10
N LEU A 128 26.91 22.45 14.97
CA LEU A 128 25.91 21.38 15.03
C LEU A 128 24.99 21.40 13.80
N SER A 129 24.71 22.56 13.22
CA SER A 129 23.93 22.70 12.00
C SER A 129 24.74 22.26 10.78
N GLY A 130 26.03 22.57 10.71
CA GLY A 130 26.96 22.04 9.70
C GLY A 130 27.05 20.51 9.73
N HIS A 131 27.30 19.91 10.89
CA HIS A 131 27.34 18.45 11.04
C HIS A 131 25.98 17.80 10.72
N ARG A 132 24.86 18.36 11.20
CA ARG A 132 23.51 17.86 10.87
C ARG A 132 23.20 17.98 9.38
N ALA A 133 23.62 19.06 8.73
CA ALA A 133 23.48 19.24 7.28
C ALA A 133 24.31 18.21 6.52
N GLU A 134 25.55 17.95 6.97
CA GLU A 134 26.39 16.91 6.37
C GLU A 134 25.80 15.51 6.55
N GLN A 135 25.30 15.18 7.73
CA GLN A 135 24.63 13.91 8.00
C GLN A 135 23.37 13.75 7.15
N ALA A 136 22.55 14.80 7.03
CA ALA A 136 21.39 14.80 6.15
C ALA A 136 21.81 14.59 4.68
N ALA A 137 22.87 15.26 4.23
CA ALA A 137 23.40 15.08 2.88
C ALA A 137 24.00 13.69 2.66
N GLN A 138 24.58 13.06 3.68
CA GLN A 138 25.05 11.66 3.62
C GLN A 138 23.89 10.69 3.48
N ILE A 139 22.82 10.86 4.27
CA ILE A 139 21.59 10.05 4.17
C ILE A 139 20.95 10.23 2.79
N ASP A 140 20.85 11.47 2.30
CA ASP A 140 20.30 11.75 0.98
C ASP A 140 21.11 11.07 -0.13
N ARG A 141 22.45 11.20 -0.12
CA ARG A 141 23.33 10.50 -1.08
C ARG A 141 23.18 8.99 -1.00
N HIS A 142 23.09 8.42 0.21
CA HIS A 142 22.87 7.00 0.40
C HIS A 142 21.52 6.56 -0.19
N ASN A 143 20.45 7.31 0.07
CA ASN A 143 19.13 7.02 -0.48
C ASN A 143 19.12 7.08 -2.01
N GLN A 144 19.79 8.07 -2.61
CA GLN A 144 19.90 8.18 -4.06
C GLN A 144 20.72 7.02 -4.67
N TRP A 145 21.80 6.59 -4.01
CA TRP A 145 22.55 5.42 -4.44
C TRP A 145 21.73 4.13 -4.29
N ALA A 146 21.08 3.92 -3.15
CA ALA A 146 20.22 2.76 -2.89
C ALA A 146 19.05 2.70 -3.89
N LEU A 147 18.48 3.84 -4.28
CA LEU A 147 17.44 3.90 -5.31
C LEU A 147 17.95 3.37 -6.66
N ILE A 148 19.18 3.69 -7.04
CA ILE A 148 19.81 3.19 -8.28
C ILE A 148 20.06 1.67 -8.18
N GLU A 149 20.66 1.21 -7.08
CA GLU A 149 20.98 -0.21 -6.84
C GLU A 149 19.72 -1.08 -6.72
N SER A 150 18.61 -0.51 -6.24
CA SER A 150 17.34 -1.23 -6.04
C SER A 150 16.89 -2.00 -7.28
N ARG A 151 17.22 -1.52 -8.48
CA ARG A 151 16.92 -2.22 -9.74
C ARG A 151 17.69 -3.53 -9.85
N GLN A 152 18.97 -3.54 -9.50
CA GLN A 152 19.79 -4.75 -9.51
C GLN A 152 19.33 -5.71 -8.43
N ASP A 153 18.93 -5.21 -7.26
CA ASP A 153 18.33 -6.04 -6.21
C ASP A 153 17.08 -6.77 -6.71
N ARG A 154 16.17 -6.07 -7.40
CA ARG A 154 15.00 -6.70 -8.02
C ARG A 154 15.36 -7.71 -9.10
N ALA A 155 16.34 -7.41 -9.94
CA ALA A 155 16.81 -8.34 -10.96
C ALA A 155 17.38 -9.63 -10.34
N ASN A 156 18.15 -9.51 -9.26
CA ASN A 156 18.67 -10.64 -8.49
C ASN A 156 17.54 -11.40 -7.79
N TYR A 157 16.57 -10.68 -7.23
CA TYR A 157 15.40 -11.29 -6.57
C TYR A 157 14.61 -12.17 -7.54
N PHE A 158 14.45 -11.74 -8.81
CA PHE A 158 13.75 -12.47 -9.87
C PHE A 158 14.65 -13.39 -10.72
N ALA A 159 15.87 -13.71 -10.29
CA ALA A 159 16.83 -14.46 -11.10
C ALA A 159 16.37 -15.86 -11.53
N ASP A 160 15.48 -16.50 -10.76
CA ASP A 160 14.95 -17.83 -11.07
C ASP A 160 13.77 -17.82 -12.06
N LEU A 161 13.31 -16.63 -12.49
CA LEU A 161 12.20 -16.50 -13.43
C LEU A 161 12.62 -16.97 -14.82
N LYS A 162 11.95 -18.00 -15.32
CA LYS A 162 12.22 -18.58 -16.64
C LYS A 162 11.31 -18.00 -17.69
N THR A 163 11.87 -17.53 -18.80
CA THR A 163 11.12 -16.92 -19.90
C THR A 163 11.35 -17.61 -21.24
N ASP A 164 11.94 -18.81 -21.24
CA ASP A 164 12.22 -19.62 -22.42
C ASP A 164 10.97 -20.28 -23.02
N SER A 165 9.90 -20.39 -22.23
CA SER A 165 8.55 -20.77 -22.70
C SER A 165 7.48 -20.23 -21.76
N LEU A 166 6.25 -20.15 -22.25
CA LEU A 166 5.11 -19.69 -21.45
C LEU A 166 4.85 -20.61 -20.24
N GLY A 167 4.91 -21.93 -20.43
CA GLY A 167 4.68 -22.89 -19.34
C GLY A 167 5.77 -22.81 -18.25
N ASN A 168 7.04 -22.60 -18.63
CA ASN A 168 8.11 -22.40 -17.66
C ASN A 168 7.95 -21.08 -16.90
N PHE A 169 7.52 -20.03 -17.59
CA PHE A 169 7.21 -18.75 -16.96
C PHE A 169 6.09 -18.88 -15.94
N GLU A 170 4.95 -19.46 -16.33
CA GLU A 170 3.82 -19.68 -15.44
C GLU A 170 4.22 -20.48 -14.19
N GLY A 171 5.01 -21.56 -14.36
CA GLY A 171 5.48 -22.34 -13.21
C GLY A 171 6.46 -21.59 -12.30
N THR A 172 7.31 -20.71 -12.86
CA THR A 172 8.35 -20.00 -12.09
C THR A 172 7.89 -18.64 -11.53
N ILE A 173 6.78 -18.08 -12.01
CA ILE A 173 6.22 -16.83 -11.46
C ILE A 173 5.37 -17.07 -10.20
N GLU A 174 4.75 -18.25 -10.03
CA GLU A 174 3.89 -18.56 -8.87
C GLU A 174 4.56 -18.34 -7.50
N PRO A 175 5.82 -18.76 -7.27
CA PRO A 175 6.49 -18.48 -6.00
C PRO A 175 6.62 -16.97 -5.71
N TYR A 176 6.78 -16.13 -6.74
CA TYR A 176 6.85 -14.68 -6.57
C TYR A 176 5.49 -14.07 -6.26
N ARG A 177 4.41 -14.61 -6.83
CA ARG A 177 3.03 -14.22 -6.50
C ARG A 177 2.71 -14.55 -5.04
N GLU A 178 3.18 -15.70 -4.56
CA GLU A 178 3.04 -16.09 -3.16
C GLU A 178 3.86 -15.19 -2.23
N LYS A 179 5.13 -14.89 -2.56
CA LYS A 179 5.94 -13.92 -1.81
C LYS A 179 5.30 -12.52 -1.79
N PHE A 180 4.74 -12.08 -2.93
CA PHE A 180 4.00 -10.81 -3.00
C PHE A 180 2.78 -10.83 -2.07
N ARG A 181 2.02 -11.93 -2.05
CA ARG A 181 0.87 -12.12 -1.16
C ARG A 181 1.27 -12.11 0.31
N ALA A 182 2.30 -12.87 0.69
CA ALA A 182 2.64 -13.15 2.08
C ALA A 182 3.51 -12.06 2.71
N GLU A 183 4.48 -11.52 1.97
CA GLU A 183 5.53 -10.64 2.52
C GLU A 183 5.28 -9.15 2.22
N VAL A 184 4.65 -8.83 1.09
CA VAL A 184 4.43 -7.43 0.66
C VAL A 184 3.02 -6.96 0.99
N VAL A 185 2.01 -7.68 0.49
CA VAL A 185 0.61 -7.36 0.79
C VAL A 185 0.23 -7.80 2.19
N GLY A 186 0.66 -9.01 2.59
CA GLY A 186 0.24 -9.71 3.79
C GLY A 186 -1.16 -10.30 3.66
N ALA A 187 -1.44 -11.35 4.42
CA ALA A 187 -2.72 -12.05 4.39
C ALA A 187 -3.29 -12.26 5.79
N TRP A 188 -4.61 -12.17 5.90
CA TRP A 188 -5.33 -12.52 7.12
C TRP A 188 -5.63 -14.02 7.15
N ASP A 189 -5.37 -14.63 8.30
CA ASP A 189 -5.74 -16.02 8.58
C ASP A 189 -7.19 -16.06 9.08
N LEU A 190 -8.12 -15.77 8.16
CA LEU A 190 -9.56 -15.72 8.40
C LEU A 190 -10.28 -16.38 7.23
N ASP A 191 -11.24 -17.24 7.54
CA ASP A 191 -12.12 -17.84 6.53
C ASP A 191 -13.15 -16.81 6.04
N ARG A 192 -13.40 -16.79 4.73
CA ARG A 192 -14.46 -15.95 4.16
C ARG A 192 -15.84 -16.51 4.52
N LEU A 193 -16.76 -15.61 4.84
CA LEU A 193 -18.18 -15.93 5.02
C LEU A 193 -18.86 -16.20 3.67
N PRO A 194 -20.02 -16.91 3.65
CA PRO A 194 -20.89 -16.93 2.48
C PRO A 194 -21.26 -15.50 2.04
N PRO A 195 -21.46 -15.22 0.74
CA PRO A 195 -21.67 -13.86 0.24
C PRO A 195 -22.89 -13.17 0.83
N ASN A 196 -23.96 -13.92 1.16
CA ASN A 196 -25.24 -13.40 1.65
C ASN A 196 -25.66 -12.11 0.93
N ALA A 197 -25.66 -12.16 -0.41
CA ALA A 197 -25.77 -10.97 -1.24
C ALA A 197 -27.09 -10.24 -0.98
N ARG A 198 -27.00 -8.94 -0.69
CA ARG A 198 -28.15 -8.05 -0.52
C ARG A 198 -28.04 -6.91 -1.51
N SER A 199 -29.11 -6.66 -2.24
CA SER A 199 -29.13 -5.61 -3.26
C SER A 199 -30.39 -4.76 -3.19
N ARG A 200 -30.27 -3.49 -3.58
CA ARG A 200 -31.41 -2.61 -3.87
C ARG A 200 -31.17 -1.82 -5.14
N LYS A 201 -32.24 -1.54 -5.88
CA LYS A 201 -32.16 -0.66 -7.06
C LYS A 201 -31.72 0.73 -6.62
N LEU A 202 -30.71 1.27 -7.29
CA LEU A 202 -30.15 2.60 -7.04
C LEU A 202 -30.74 3.62 -8.00
N GLU A 203 -30.57 3.38 -9.30
CA GLU A 203 -31.00 4.29 -10.35
C GLU A 203 -31.32 3.51 -11.64
N GLU A 204 -32.09 4.16 -12.51
CA GLU A 204 -32.43 3.64 -13.83
C GLU A 204 -32.17 4.73 -14.86
N GLY A 205 -31.20 4.48 -15.74
CA GLY A 205 -30.87 5.36 -16.86
C GLY A 205 -31.59 4.95 -18.16
N PRO A 206 -31.28 5.60 -19.28
CA PRO A 206 -31.90 5.27 -20.57
C PRO A 206 -31.60 3.85 -21.06
N LYS A 207 -30.36 3.37 -20.87
CA LYS A 207 -29.86 2.07 -21.38
C LYS A 207 -29.43 1.10 -20.29
N THR A 208 -29.41 1.53 -19.03
CA THR A 208 -28.84 0.76 -17.92
C THR A 208 -29.71 0.84 -16.68
N VAL A 209 -29.55 -0.14 -15.79
CA VAL A 209 -30.12 -0.15 -14.43
C VAL A 209 -29.01 -0.47 -13.45
N SER A 210 -28.92 0.31 -12.38
CA SER A 210 -27.87 0.19 -11.36
C SER A 210 -28.45 -0.26 -10.02
N TYR A 211 -27.71 -1.11 -9.31
CA TYR A 211 -28.07 -1.67 -8.01
C TYR A 211 -26.92 -1.48 -7.03
N GLU A 212 -27.21 -1.03 -5.82
CA GLU A 212 -26.27 -1.17 -4.72
C GLU A 212 -26.27 -2.62 -4.26
N VAL A 213 -25.09 -3.16 -3.99
CA VAL A 213 -24.88 -4.54 -3.56
C VAL A 213 -23.96 -4.56 -2.36
N THR A 214 -24.29 -5.39 -1.37
CA THR A 214 -23.40 -5.74 -0.25
C THR A 214 -23.20 -7.24 -0.19
N LEU A 215 -21.98 -7.67 0.11
CA LEU A 215 -21.59 -9.07 0.27
C LEU A 215 -20.83 -9.23 1.60
N ASP A 216 -21.17 -10.23 2.40
CA ASP A 216 -20.40 -10.55 3.60
C ASP A 216 -19.02 -11.13 3.21
N VAL A 217 -17.97 -10.77 3.95
CA VAL A 217 -16.58 -11.21 3.67
C VAL A 217 -15.95 -11.85 4.89
N PHE A 218 -15.85 -11.13 6.00
CA PHE A 218 -15.42 -11.64 7.31
C PHE A 218 -16.42 -11.17 8.38
N PRO A 219 -16.36 -11.66 9.62
CA PRO A 219 -17.09 -11.02 10.72
C PRO A 219 -16.80 -9.51 10.73
N ASP A 220 -17.87 -8.69 10.72
CA ASP A 220 -17.84 -7.23 10.68
C ASP A 220 -17.17 -6.58 9.45
N VAL A 221 -16.85 -7.36 8.41
CA VAL A 221 -16.28 -6.87 7.14
C VAL A 221 -17.14 -7.33 5.98
N PHE A 222 -17.61 -6.37 5.18
CA PHE A 222 -18.38 -6.62 3.97
C PHE A 222 -17.72 -5.95 2.75
N ALA A 223 -18.04 -6.42 1.56
CA ALA A 223 -17.78 -5.72 0.31
C ALA A 223 -19.05 -4.95 -0.10
N TYR A 224 -18.89 -3.73 -0.58
CA TYR A 224 -19.98 -2.91 -1.13
C TYR A 224 -19.60 -2.40 -2.52
N GLY A 225 -20.59 -2.27 -3.40
CA GLY A 225 -20.39 -1.66 -4.70
C GLY A 225 -21.69 -1.45 -5.46
N ILE A 226 -21.57 -0.90 -6.67
CA ILE A 226 -22.69 -0.69 -7.59
C ILE A 226 -22.56 -1.66 -8.76
N LEU A 227 -23.55 -2.54 -8.93
CA LEU A 227 -23.73 -3.38 -10.11
C LEU A 227 -24.56 -2.61 -11.14
N THR A 228 -24.03 -2.41 -12.35
CA THR A 228 -24.74 -1.75 -13.44
C THR A 228 -24.96 -2.74 -14.59
N LEU A 229 -26.23 -2.91 -14.97
CA LEU A 229 -26.67 -3.87 -15.97
C LEU A 229 -27.18 -3.15 -17.22
N PRO A 230 -26.85 -3.63 -18.43
CA PRO A 230 -27.52 -3.21 -19.66
C PRO A 230 -29.02 -3.58 -19.60
N LYS A 231 -29.91 -2.71 -20.09
CA LYS A 231 -31.36 -2.96 -20.09
C LYS A 231 -31.81 -4.07 -21.04
N ASP A 232 -31.01 -4.32 -22.08
CA ASP A 232 -31.25 -5.37 -23.07
C ASP A 232 -30.71 -6.74 -22.61
N LEU A 233 -30.03 -6.81 -21.46
CA LEU A 233 -29.53 -8.04 -20.87
C LEU A 233 -30.68 -8.95 -20.43
N LYS A 234 -30.66 -10.20 -20.87
CA LYS A 234 -31.57 -11.24 -20.36
C LYS A 234 -31.03 -11.84 -19.08
N LEU A 235 -31.77 -11.71 -17.99
CA LEU A 235 -31.37 -12.22 -16.66
C LEU A 235 -31.62 -13.74 -16.49
N ASP A 236 -32.25 -14.40 -17.46
CA ASP A 236 -32.60 -15.82 -17.44
C ASP A 236 -31.41 -16.78 -17.68
N GLY A 237 -30.23 -16.22 -17.97
CA GLY A 237 -28.99 -16.97 -18.21
C GLY A 237 -28.87 -17.55 -19.62
N GLN A 238 -29.80 -17.24 -20.55
CA GLN A 238 -29.64 -17.58 -21.97
C GLN A 238 -28.50 -16.80 -22.63
N GLU A 239 -28.20 -15.62 -22.09
CA GLU A 239 -27.11 -14.76 -22.50
C GLU A 239 -26.16 -14.56 -21.32
N LYS A 240 -24.86 -14.73 -21.55
CA LYS A 240 -23.81 -14.42 -20.58
C LYS A 240 -22.93 -13.31 -21.13
N ARG A 241 -22.81 -12.22 -20.37
CA ARG A 241 -22.00 -11.06 -20.76
C ARG A 241 -20.72 -10.96 -19.94
N PRO A 242 -19.61 -10.51 -20.54
CA PRO A 242 -18.38 -10.25 -19.82
C PRO A 242 -18.58 -9.13 -18.79
N VAL A 243 -17.78 -9.19 -17.73
CA VAL A 243 -17.85 -8.27 -16.59
C VAL A 243 -16.62 -7.37 -16.57
N VAL A 244 -16.82 -6.07 -16.28
CA VAL A 244 -15.71 -5.15 -15.99
C VAL A 244 -15.89 -4.57 -14.59
N VAL A 245 -14.94 -4.87 -13.71
CA VAL A 245 -14.84 -4.24 -12.39
C VAL A 245 -14.17 -2.88 -12.55
N CYS A 246 -14.90 -1.82 -12.20
CA CYS A 246 -14.56 -0.43 -12.48
C CYS A 246 -14.15 0.30 -11.19
N GLN A 247 -12.85 0.49 -10.96
CA GLN A 247 -12.33 1.01 -9.71
C GLN A 247 -12.06 2.53 -9.77
N HIS A 248 -12.72 3.27 -8.88
CA HIS A 248 -12.42 4.68 -8.60
C HIS A 248 -11.12 4.83 -7.76
N GLY A 249 -10.53 6.02 -7.79
CA GLY A 249 -9.33 6.41 -7.03
C GLY A 249 -9.57 6.74 -5.55
N LEU A 250 -8.52 7.26 -4.91
CA LEU A 250 -8.45 7.61 -3.49
C LEU A 250 -9.55 8.61 -3.10
N GLU A 251 -10.16 8.42 -1.94
CA GLU A 251 -11.34 9.21 -1.46
C GLU A 251 -12.58 9.15 -2.38
N GLY A 252 -12.51 8.48 -3.53
CA GLY A 252 -13.62 8.33 -4.45
C GLY A 252 -14.68 7.35 -3.94
N ARG A 253 -15.79 7.31 -4.66
CA ARG A 253 -16.93 6.43 -4.39
C ARG A 253 -17.39 5.72 -5.66
N PRO A 254 -18.07 4.56 -5.54
CA PRO A 254 -18.70 3.88 -6.68
C PRO A 254 -19.62 4.80 -7.52
N GLN A 255 -20.31 5.75 -6.87
CA GLN A 255 -21.19 6.72 -7.51
C GLN A 255 -20.45 7.67 -8.45
N ASP A 256 -19.13 7.82 -8.32
CA ASP A 256 -18.34 8.74 -9.15
C ASP A 256 -18.11 8.20 -10.56
N VAL A 257 -18.34 6.89 -10.77
CA VAL A 257 -18.10 6.19 -12.03
C VAL A 257 -19.39 5.66 -12.69
N VAL A 258 -20.53 5.81 -12.03
CA VAL A 258 -21.87 5.35 -12.46
C VAL A 258 -22.83 6.53 -12.66
N GLY A 259 -23.85 6.34 -13.49
CA GLY A 259 -24.87 7.34 -13.82
C GLY A 259 -24.41 8.37 -14.83
N GLU A 260 -24.85 9.62 -14.63
CA GLU A 260 -24.42 10.78 -15.41
C GLU A 260 -22.96 11.15 -15.12
N GLU A 261 -22.31 11.80 -16.09
CA GLU A 261 -20.96 12.31 -15.90
C GLU A 261 -20.96 13.47 -14.89
N LYS A 262 -20.63 13.15 -13.64
CA LYS A 262 -20.45 14.12 -12.55
C LYS A 262 -18.99 14.51 -12.37
N PHE A 263 -18.07 13.60 -12.69
CA PHE A 263 -16.64 13.77 -12.49
C PHE A 263 -15.88 13.62 -13.80
N LYS A 264 -15.29 14.73 -14.26
CA LYS A 264 -14.53 14.80 -15.52
C LYS A 264 -13.43 13.75 -15.63
N ALA A 265 -12.82 13.36 -14.50
CA ALA A 265 -11.77 12.36 -14.47
C ALA A 265 -12.29 10.97 -14.88
N TYR A 266 -13.48 10.57 -14.42
CA TYR A 266 -14.02 9.23 -14.63
C TYR A 266 -14.96 9.10 -15.83
N LYS A 267 -15.63 10.18 -16.26
CA LYS A 267 -16.53 10.19 -17.43
C LYS A 267 -17.64 9.12 -17.36
N ALA A 268 -18.05 8.77 -16.15
CA ALA A 268 -18.99 7.68 -15.88
C ALA A 268 -18.64 6.37 -16.62
N PHE A 269 -17.34 6.02 -16.69
CA PHE A 269 -16.88 4.93 -17.56
C PHE A 269 -17.53 3.57 -17.28
N ALA A 270 -17.97 3.29 -16.05
CA ALA A 270 -18.70 2.06 -15.73
C ALA A 270 -20.08 2.04 -16.40
N THR A 271 -20.79 3.17 -16.43
CA THR A 271 -22.02 3.33 -17.22
C THR A 271 -21.74 3.21 -18.71
N ARG A 272 -20.69 3.87 -19.21
CA ARG A 272 -20.35 3.85 -20.65
C ARG A 272 -19.98 2.46 -21.14
N LEU A 273 -19.36 1.64 -20.30
CA LEU A 273 -19.12 0.21 -20.59
C LEU A 273 -20.42 -0.60 -20.55
N ALA A 274 -21.30 -0.36 -19.58
CA ALA A 274 -22.59 -1.03 -19.53
C ALA A 274 -23.48 -0.68 -20.75
N GLU A 275 -23.45 0.56 -21.23
CA GLU A 275 -24.11 0.98 -22.48
C GLU A 275 -23.56 0.26 -23.73
N ARG A 276 -22.38 -0.36 -23.63
CA ARG A 276 -21.73 -1.18 -24.68
C ARG A 276 -21.98 -2.68 -24.50
N GLY A 277 -22.79 -3.05 -23.52
CA GLY A 277 -23.21 -4.42 -23.26
C GLY A 277 -22.40 -5.14 -22.18
N PHE A 278 -21.37 -4.55 -21.58
CA PHE A 278 -20.70 -5.19 -20.45
C PHE A 278 -21.59 -5.18 -19.20
N VAL A 279 -21.48 -6.19 -18.34
CA VAL A 279 -21.91 -6.03 -16.93
C VAL A 279 -20.80 -5.27 -16.22
N THR A 280 -21.12 -4.24 -15.43
CA THR A 280 -20.08 -3.53 -14.66
C THR A 280 -20.33 -3.57 -13.17
N PHE A 281 -19.26 -3.62 -12.39
CA PHE A 281 -19.32 -3.56 -10.94
C PHE A 281 -18.30 -2.55 -10.41
N ALA A 282 -18.75 -1.54 -9.68
CA ALA A 282 -17.88 -0.52 -9.09
C ALA A 282 -17.79 -0.72 -7.56
N PRO A 283 -16.73 -1.34 -7.04
CA PRO A 283 -16.57 -1.58 -5.61
C PRO A 283 -16.04 -0.35 -4.86
N GLN A 284 -16.44 -0.23 -3.59
CA GLN A 284 -15.82 0.69 -2.63
C GLN A 284 -14.69 -0.03 -1.89
N ASN A 285 -13.47 0.43 -2.11
CA ASN A 285 -12.31 0.00 -1.33
C ASN A 285 -12.08 0.88 -0.10
N ALA A 286 -11.39 0.34 0.90
CA ALA A 286 -11.17 0.94 2.22
C ALA A 286 -10.04 2.01 2.23
N TYR A 287 -10.07 2.94 1.29
CA TYR A 287 -9.12 4.06 1.18
C TYR A 287 -9.83 5.43 1.14
N ILE A 288 -10.79 5.57 2.05
CA ILE A 288 -11.64 6.76 2.23
C ILE A 288 -11.55 7.29 3.67
N PHE A 289 -12.01 8.52 3.89
CA PHE A 289 -11.98 9.20 5.18
C PHE A 289 -10.57 9.62 5.63
N PHE A 290 -9.74 10.05 4.68
CA PHE A 290 -8.50 10.80 4.91
C PHE A 290 -7.55 10.17 5.94
N ASP A 291 -7.49 10.65 7.18
CA ASP A 291 -6.57 10.06 8.17
C ASP A 291 -7.05 8.69 8.65
N LEU A 292 -8.36 8.42 8.64
CA LEU A 292 -8.88 7.17 9.18
C LEU A 292 -8.36 5.95 8.42
N PHE A 293 -8.42 5.94 7.09
CA PHE A 293 -7.87 4.79 6.34
C PHE A 293 -6.34 4.70 6.45
N ARG A 294 -5.64 5.84 6.52
CA ARG A 294 -4.18 5.87 6.66
C ARG A 294 -3.72 5.27 7.98
N LEU A 295 -4.46 5.57 9.04
CA LEU A 295 -4.25 4.94 10.34
C LEU A 295 -4.55 3.43 10.30
N GLN A 296 -5.54 2.99 9.52
CA GLN A 296 -5.78 1.56 9.30
C GLN A 296 -4.65 0.88 8.51
N GLN A 297 -4.13 1.50 7.45
CA GLN A 297 -2.94 1.03 6.73
C GLN A 297 -1.76 0.85 7.69
N PHE A 298 -1.50 1.84 8.55
CA PHE A 298 -0.40 1.76 9.51
C PHE A 298 -0.59 0.64 10.53
N LYS A 299 -1.80 0.45 11.03
CA LYS A 299 -2.13 -0.68 11.93
C LYS A 299 -1.92 -2.02 11.22
N ALA A 300 -2.38 -2.14 9.97
CA ALA A 300 -2.18 -3.34 9.16
C ALA A 300 -0.68 -3.63 8.96
N GLN A 301 0.12 -2.63 8.59
CA GLN A 301 1.57 -2.76 8.41
C GLN A 301 2.27 -3.25 9.67
N SER A 302 1.83 -2.78 10.83
CA SER A 302 2.39 -3.22 12.11
C SER A 302 2.16 -4.72 12.38
N LEU A 303 1.14 -5.31 11.75
CA LEU A 303 0.80 -6.73 11.81
C LEU A 303 1.34 -7.54 10.61
N GLY A 304 2.16 -6.93 9.75
CA GLY A 304 2.68 -7.54 8.53
C GLY A 304 1.67 -7.58 7.37
N GLY A 305 0.64 -6.72 7.39
CA GLY A 305 -0.35 -6.59 6.32
C GLY A 305 -0.44 -5.19 5.73
N THR A 306 -1.40 -5.00 4.84
CA THR A 306 -1.74 -3.71 4.24
C THR A 306 -3.26 -3.60 4.14
N LEU A 307 -3.79 -2.48 3.67
CA LEU A 307 -5.20 -2.37 3.29
C LEU A 307 -5.57 -3.44 2.24
N PHE A 308 -4.63 -3.81 1.36
CA PHE A 308 -4.84 -4.85 0.37
C PHE A 308 -5.00 -6.25 0.98
N SER A 309 -4.52 -6.50 2.20
CA SER A 309 -4.82 -7.74 2.94
C SER A 309 -6.32 -7.93 3.19
N THR A 310 -7.07 -6.83 3.32
CA THR A 310 -8.55 -6.85 3.45
C THR A 310 -9.23 -6.75 2.09
N ILE A 311 -8.71 -5.90 1.19
CA ILE A 311 -9.31 -5.65 -0.12
C ILE A 311 -9.23 -6.88 -1.04
N VAL A 312 -8.14 -7.65 -1.00
CA VAL A 312 -8.01 -8.86 -1.83
C VAL A 312 -9.12 -9.89 -1.51
N PRO A 313 -9.38 -10.27 -0.24
CA PRO A 313 -10.55 -11.08 0.12
C PRO A 313 -11.90 -10.49 -0.33
N GLN A 314 -12.09 -9.16 -0.21
CA GLN A 314 -13.30 -8.51 -0.73
C GLN A 314 -13.44 -8.74 -2.25
N HIS A 315 -12.37 -8.58 -3.01
CA HIS A 315 -12.39 -8.81 -4.45
C HIS A 315 -12.56 -10.29 -4.83
N ARG A 316 -12.00 -11.24 -4.07
CA ARG A 316 -12.31 -12.66 -4.26
C ARG A 316 -13.80 -12.92 -4.04
N GLN A 317 -14.39 -12.37 -2.96
CA GLN A 317 -15.83 -12.48 -2.72
C GLN A 317 -16.69 -11.87 -3.84
N ILE A 318 -16.31 -10.68 -4.31
CA ILE A 318 -16.97 -9.97 -5.41
C ILE A 318 -16.91 -10.82 -6.69
N THR A 319 -15.73 -11.30 -7.08
CA THR A 319 -15.56 -12.06 -8.33
C THR A 319 -16.22 -13.42 -8.27
N ASP A 320 -16.19 -14.11 -7.13
CA ASP A 320 -16.90 -15.39 -6.92
C ASP A 320 -18.42 -15.20 -7.01
N TRP A 321 -18.96 -14.15 -6.38
CA TRP A 321 -20.38 -13.83 -6.48
C TRP A 321 -20.77 -13.42 -7.91
N LEU A 322 -19.99 -12.55 -8.56
CA LEU A 322 -20.24 -12.13 -9.95
C LEU A 322 -20.24 -13.34 -10.88
N ALA A 323 -19.30 -14.27 -10.73
CA ALA A 323 -19.23 -15.49 -11.54
C ALA A 323 -20.38 -16.47 -11.30
N SER A 324 -21.05 -16.38 -10.15
CA SER A 324 -22.22 -17.21 -9.83
C SER A 324 -23.52 -16.71 -10.46
N LEU A 325 -23.56 -15.46 -10.96
CA LEU A 325 -24.76 -14.89 -11.57
C LEU A 325 -25.05 -15.59 -12.91
N PRO A 326 -26.32 -15.93 -13.22
CA PRO A 326 -26.64 -16.74 -14.40
C PRO A 326 -26.31 -16.04 -15.72
N PHE A 327 -26.29 -14.70 -15.72
CA PHE A 327 -26.13 -13.83 -16.89
C PHE A 327 -24.73 -13.24 -17.05
N THR A 328 -23.78 -13.60 -16.19
CA THR A 328 -22.37 -13.19 -16.30
C THR A 328 -21.53 -14.33 -16.86
N ASP A 329 -20.45 -13.98 -17.55
CA ASP A 329 -19.44 -14.93 -17.96
C ASP A 329 -18.31 -15.00 -16.91
N ALA A 330 -18.21 -16.15 -16.24
CA ALA A 330 -17.27 -16.38 -15.13
C ALA A 330 -15.80 -16.32 -15.55
N GLU A 331 -15.50 -16.58 -16.82
CA GLU A 331 -14.13 -16.59 -17.37
C GLU A 331 -13.71 -15.23 -17.92
N ARG A 332 -14.65 -14.27 -18.02
CA ARG A 332 -14.43 -12.96 -18.65
C ARG A 332 -14.74 -11.81 -17.70
N ILE A 333 -14.06 -11.81 -16.55
CA ILE A 333 -14.11 -10.72 -15.56
C ILE A 333 -12.82 -9.90 -15.64
N ALA A 334 -12.90 -8.65 -16.09
CA ALA A 334 -11.76 -7.72 -16.18
C ALA A 334 -11.71 -6.75 -14.98
N PHE A 335 -10.53 -6.20 -14.72
CA PHE A 335 -10.33 -5.09 -13.79
C PHE A 335 -9.88 -3.84 -14.56
N TYR A 336 -10.51 -2.69 -14.31
CA TYR A 336 -10.11 -1.39 -14.86
C TYR A 336 -10.21 -0.31 -13.78
N GLY A 337 -9.09 0.32 -13.44
CA GLY A 337 -9.07 1.40 -12.45
C GLY A 337 -8.21 2.60 -12.82
N LEU A 338 -8.61 3.77 -12.31
CA LEU A 338 -7.89 5.05 -12.44
C LEU A 338 -7.27 5.47 -11.11
N SER A 339 -6.07 6.05 -11.13
CA SER A 339 -5.42 6.64 -9.94
C SER A 339 -5.12 5.58 -8.87
N TYR A 340 -5.57 5.74 -7.63
CA TYR A 340 -5.53 4.66 -6.63
C TYR A 340 -6.29 3.39 -7.09
N GLY A 341 -7.25 3.53 -8.02
CA GLY A 341 -7.83 2.40 -8.74
C GLY A 341 -6.85 1.73 -9.70
N GLY A 342 -5.97 2.49 -10.34
CA GLY A 342 -4.81 1.98 -11.07
C GLY A 342 -3.80 1.30 -10.13
N LYS A 343 -3.52 1.89 -8.95
CA LYS A 343 -2.74 1.23 -7.89
C LYS A 343 -3.35 -0.12 -7.54
N SER A 344 -4.68 -0.17 -7.40
CA SER A 344 -5.44 -1.39 -7.15
C SER A 344 -5.34 -2.41 -8.30
N ALA A 345 -5.32 -1.95 -9.56
CA ALA A 345 -5.12 -2.79 -10.74
C ALA A 345 -3.75 -3.49 -10.78
N MET A 346 -2.76 -2.99 -10.02
CA MET A 346 -1.44 -3.60 -9.87
C MET A 346 -1.30 -4.49 -8.62
N ARG A 347 -2.21 -4.41 -7.63
CA ARG A 347 -2.16 -5.24 -6.39
C ARG A 347 -3.18 -6.37 -6.39
N ILE A 348 -4.38 -6.12 -6.90
CA ILE A 348 -5.52 -7.05 -6.75
C ILE A 348 -5.49 -8.15 -7.82
N PRO A 349 -5.41 -7.86 -9.14
CA PRO A 349 -5.41 -8.90 -10.17
C PRO A 349 -4.28 -9.92 -10.03
N PRO A 350 -3.05 -9.58 -9.60
CA PRO A 350 -2.04 -10.58 -9.26
C PRO A 350 -2.48 -11.63 -8.24
N LEU A 351 -3.38 -11.30 -7.31
CA LEU A 351 -3.75 -12.14 -6.16
C LEU A 351 -5.19 -12.70 -6.23
N VAL A 352 -5.91 -12.38 -7.31
CA VAL A 352 -7.28 -12.80 -7.58
C VAL A 352 -7.35 -13.34 -9.00
N ASP A 353 -7.24 -14.67 -9.12
CA ASP A 353 -7.03 -15.37 -10.39
C ASP A 353 -8.19 -15.21 -11.37
N ARG A 354 -9.40 -14.95 -10.85
CA ARG A 354 -10.61 -14.77 -11.66
C ARG A 354 -10.61 -13.48 -12.49
N TYR A 355 -9.72 -12.53 -12.21
CA TYR A 355 -9.51 -11.42 -13.13
C TYR A 355 -8.75 -11.89 -14.36
N CYS A 356 -9.42 -11.97 -15.50
CA CYS A 356 -8.80 -12.41 -16.76
C CYS A 356 -7.94 -11.33 -17.42
N LEU A 357 -8.05 -10.06 -16.99
CA LEU A 357 -7.41 -8.89 -17.61
C LEU A 357 -7.31 -7.74 -16.60
N SER A 358 -6.23 -6.95 -16.66
CA SER A 358 -6.06 -5.75 -15.83
C SER A 358 -5.69 -4.50 -16.64
N ILE A 359 -6.36 -3.37 -16.36
CA ILE A 359 -6.04 -2.05 -16.91
C ILE A 359 -5.70 -1.09 -15.77
N CYS A 360 -4.46 -0.59 -15.78
CA CYS A 360 -3.95 0.42 -14.86
C CYS A 360 -3.92 1.80 -15.52
N SER A 361 -4.88 2.66 -15.20
CA SER A 361 -4.96 4.03 -15.72
C SER A 361 -4.47 5.06 -14.71
N GLY A 362 -3.68 6.04 -15.18
CA GLY A 362 -3.28 7.20 -14.38
C GLY A 362 -2.52 6.86 -13.09
N ASP A 363 -1.77 5.76 -13.05
CA ASP A 363 -0.98 5.36 -11.88
C ASP A 363 0.34 4.66 -12.25
N PHE A 364 0.36 3.94 -13.38
CA PHE A 364 1.51 3.11 -13.75
C PHE A 364 2.79 3.92 -13.95
N ASN A 365 3.87 3.66 -13.20
CA ASN A 365 5.16 4.34 -13.35
C ASN A 365 6.29 3.60 -12.57
N GLU A 366 7.52 4.11 -12.62
CA GLU A 366 8.61 3.67 -11.71
C GLU A 366 8.21 4.05 -10.26
N TRP A 367 7.59 3.11 -9.55
CA TRP A 367 6.95 3.35 -8.26
C TRP A 367 7.96 3.52 -7.11
N VAL A 368 9.11 2.86 -7.19
CA VAL A 368 10.17 2.95 -6.17
C VAL A 368 10.79 4.36 -6.22
N TRP A 369 11.11 4.85 -7.41
CA TRP A 369 11.52 6.23 -7.67
C TRP A 369 10.45 7.21 -7.20
N LYS A 370 9.18 6.96 -7.53
CA LYS A 370 8.09 7.82 -7.06
C LYS A 370 7.99 7.87 -5.54
N ASN A 371 8.40 6.84 -4.81
CA ASN A 371 8.36 6.89 -3.34
C ASN A 371 9.59 7.52 -2.71
N ALA A 372 10.77 7.37 -3.34
CA ALA A 372 12.05 7.62 -2.69
C ALA A 372 12.90 8.73 -3.33
N ALA A 373 12.55 9.23 -4.51
CA ALA A 373 13.33 10.29 -5.16
C ALA A 373 13.20 11.61 -4.38
N THR A 374 14.35 12.23 -4.10
CA THR A 374 14.46 13.49 -3.34
C THR A 374 15.06 14.64 -4.14
N ASP A 375 15.49 14.40 -5.39
CA ASP A 375 15.97 15.48 -6.25
C ASP A 375 14.86 16.47 -6.61
N GLU A 376 15.24 17.73 -6.79
CA GLU A 376 14.31 18.85 -6.98
C GLU A 376 13.29 18.62 -8.12
N LYS A 377 13.72 18.01 -9.23
CA LYS A 377 12.84 17.76 -10.38
C LYS A 377 11.85 16.64 -10.09
N SER A 378 12.27 15.60 -9.39
CA SER A 378 11.42 14.46 -9.05
C SER A 378 10.45 14.76 -7.90
N LEU A 379 10.79 15.65 -6.96
CA LEU A 379 9.96 15.99 -5.80
C LEU A 379 8.55 16.52 -6.15
N ARG A 380 8.34 17.02 -7.38
CA ARG A 380 6.99 17.37 -7.84
C ARG A 380 6.06 16.15 -7.91
N TYR A 381 6.61 14.98 -8.26
CA TYR A 381 5.90 13.71 -8.45
C TYR A 381 6.07 12.74 -7.27
N SER A 382 7.22 12.80 -6.61
CA SER A 382 7.60 11.88 -5.53
C SER A 382 6.72 12.04 -4.29
N TYR A 383 6.52 10.95 -3.55
CA TYR A 383 5.83 10.91 -2.25
C TYR A 383 6.72 11.26 -1.06
N ALA A 384 8.04 11.40 -1.25
CA ALA A 384 8.99 11.69 -0.18
C ALA A 384 8.65 12.96 0.64
N ASN A 385 7.92 13.91 0.04
CA ASN A 385 7.49 15.16 0.68
C ASN A 385 5.99 15.44 0.55
N LYS A 386 5.16 14.39 0.40
CA LYS A 386 3.72 14.53 0.25
C LYS A 386 2.98 14.09 1.53
N ARG A 387 1.66 14.26 1.52
CA ARG A 387 0.80 13.99 2.69
C ARG A 387 0.47 12.50 2.86
N GLU A 388 0.72 11.69 1.85
CA GLU A 388 0.41 10.27 1.79
C GLU A 388 1.43 9.43 2.60
N TYR A 389 1.50 9.65 3.91
CA TYR A 389 2.43 8.96 4.82
C TYR A 389 2.18 7.45 4.94
N GLU A 390 1.08 6.95 4.39
CA GLU A 390 0.66 5.55 4.36
C GLU A 390 1.16 4.78 3.13
N ILE A 391 1.66 5.49 2.11
CA ILE A 391 1.74 4.98 0.73
C ILE A 391 2.77 3.87 0.50
N PHE A 392 3.72 3.77 1.42
CA PHE A 392 4.85 2.85 1.36
C PHE A 392 4.42 1.41 1.68
N GLU A 393 5.04 0.44 1.03
CA GLU A 393 4.80 -0.99 1.24
C GLU A 393 6.16 -1.65 1.51
N TRP A 394 6.17 -2.76 2.27
CA TRP A 394 7.40 -3.37 2.74
C TRP A 394 8.31 -3.80 1.58
N ASN A 395 9.58 -3.40 1.66
CA ASN A 395 10.69 -3.81 0.79
C ASN A 395 10.43 -3.79 -0.73
N LEU A 396 9.54 -2.93 -1.25
CA LEU A 396 9.30 -2.85 -2.71
C LEU A 396 10.58 -2.54 -3.50
N GLY A 397 11.44 -1.67 -2.96
CA GLY A 397 12.72 -1.31 -3.58
C GLY A 397 13.56 -2.53 -3.97
N GLY A 398 13.73 -3.50 -3.07
CA GLY A 398 14.52 -4.70 -3.33
C GLY A 398 13.75 -5.88 -3.94
N THR A 399 12.42 -5.78 -4.10
CA THR A 399 11.58 -6.92 -4.51
C THR A 399 10.69 -6.61 -5.71
N PHE A 400 9.68 -5.76 -5.58
CA PHE A 400 8.69 -5.50 -6.63
C PHE A 400 8.58 -4.03 -6.99
N ASN A 401 8.62 -3.72 -8.29
CA ASN A 401 8.08 -2.50 -8.87
C ASN A 401 6.91 -2.85 -9.80
N TYR A 402 6.39 -1.88 -10.54
CA TYR A 402 5.20 -2.05 -11.38
C TYR A 402 5.45 -2.99 -12.57
N ALA A 403 6.66 -3.04 -13.12
CA ALA A 403 7.02 -4.04 -14.12
C ALA A 403 6.99 -5.46 -13.54
N GLU A 404 7.51 -5.66 -12.33
CA GLU A 404 7.45 -6.96 -11.65
C GLU A 404 6.00 -7.32 -11.27
N MET A 405 5.18 -6.37 -10.83
CA MET A 405 3.74 -6.59 -10.60
C MET A 405 2.99 -6.94 -11.90
N ALA A 406 3.35 -6.34 -13.03
CA ALA A 406 2.81 -6.73 -14.34
C ALA A 406 3.25 -8.13 -14.77
N ALA A 407 4.44 -8.58 -14.36
CA ALA A 407 4.88 -9.97 -14.53
C ALA A 407 4.00 -10.94 -13.71
N LEU A 408 3.54 -10.56 -12.51
CA LEU A 408 2.56 -11.35 -11.74
C LEU A 408 1.17 -11.40 -12.39
N ILE A 409 0.83 -10.45 -13.27
CA ILE A 409 -0.41 -10.47 -14.07
C ILE A 409 -0.26 -11.37 -15.30
N CYS A 410 0.94 -11.37 -15.91
CA CYS A 410 1.30 -12.18 -17.05
C CYS A 410 0.97 -13.68 -16.79
N PRO A 411 0.40 -14.40 -17.77
CA PRO A 411 0.22 -14.03 -19.18
C PRO A 411 -1.14 -13.43 -19.53
N ARG A 412 -1.90 -13.00 -18.53
CA ARG A 412 -3.19 -12.34 -18.76
C ARG A 412 -2.98 -10.98 -19.44
N PRO A 413 -3.92 -10.50 -20.28
CA PRO A 413 -3.78 -9.21 -20.90
C PRO A 413 -3.66 -8.07 -19.89
N PHE A 414 -2.73 -7.15 -20.18
CA PHE A 414 -2.40 -6.02 -19.31
C PHE A 414 -2.29 -4.73 -20.12
N MET A 415 -2.95 -3.67 -19.67
CA MET A 415 -2.90 -2.37 -20.32
C MET A 415 -2.60 -1.22 -19.37
N VAL A 416 -1.83 -0.25 -19.86
CA VAL A 416 -1.61 1.06 -19.23
C VAL A 416 -2.31 2.15 -20.03
N GLU A 417 -3.00 3.06 -19.36
CA GLU A 417 -3.61 4.25 -19.97
C GLU A 417 -3.00 5.51 -19.31
N ARG A 418 -2.46 6.40 -20.14
CA ARG A 418 -1.62 7.50 -19.67
C ARG A 418 -1.86 8.79 -20.45
N GLY A 419 -2.30 9.83 -19.73
CA GLY A 419 -2.41 11.19 -20.25
C GLY A 419 -1.09 11.95 -20.12
N HIS A 420 -0.67 12.66 -21.18
CA HIS A 420 0.57 13.44 -21.19
C HIS A 420 0.64 14.54 -20.11
N PHE A 421 -0.51 15.02 -19.63
CA PHE A 421 -0.60 16.07 -18.60
C PHE A 421 -1.02 15.53 -17.24
N ASP A 422 -0.93 14.21 -17.04
CA ASP A 422 -1.20 13.60 -15.76
C ASP A 422 -0.07 13.91 -14.75
N GLY A 423 -0.42 14.65 -13.68
CA GLY A 423 0.51 15.05 -12.63
C GLY A 423 1.01 13.91 -11.73
N VAL A 424 0.53 12.68 -11.92
CA VAL A 424 0.94 11.50 -11.13
C VAL A 424 2.39 11.09 -11.36
N ALA A 425 2.91 11.27 -12.58
CA ALA A 425 4.29 10.91 -12.99
C ALA A 425 4.63 11.64 -14.30
N PRO A 426 5.88 11.71 -14.73
CA PRO A 426 6.26 12.14 -16.09
C PRO A 426 6.18 10.97 -17.09
N ASP A 427 6.05 11.27 -18.39
CA ASP A 427 5.94 10.23 -19.43
C ASP A 427 7.19 9.35 -19.50
N GLU A 428 8.36 9.92 -19.22
CA GLU A 428 9.64 9.24 -19.29
C GLU A 428 9.73 8.09 -18.29
N THR A 429 9.26 8.27 -17.05
CA THR A 429 9.32 7.20 -16.04
C THR A 429 8.26 6.14 -16.28
N VAL A 430 7.09 6.53 -16.79
CA VAL A 430 6.01 5.61 -17.21
C VAL A 430 6.48 4.76 -18.40
N GLY A 431 7.08 5.40 -19.41
CA GLY A 431 7.61 4.73 -20.59
C GLY A 431 8.80 3.83 -20.27
N TYR A 432 9.70 4.28 -19.39
CA TYR A 432 10.81 3.46 -18.87
C TYR A 432 10.31 2.19 -18.20
N GLU A 433 9.33 2.32 -17.29
CA GLU A 433 8.77 1.17 -16.58
C GLU A 433 8.05 0.22 -17.54
N PHE A 434 7.25 0.76 -18.47
CA PHE A 434 6.48 -0.04 -19.41
C PHE A 434 7.35 -0.76 -20.44
N ALA A 435 8.53 -0.21 -20.78
CA ALA A 435 9.49 -0.88 -21.67
C ALA A 435 9.92 -2.25 -21.12
N LYS A 436 10.03 -2.40 -19.78
CA LYS A 436 10.33 -3.68 -19.13
C LYS A 436 9.17 -4.67 -19.30
N VAL A 437 7.93 -4.22 -19.12
CA VAL A 437 6.72 -5.03 -19.35
C VAL A 437 6.65 -5.49 -20.80
N ARG A 438 6.87 -4.59 -21.76
CA ARG A 438 6.86 -4.92 -23.19
C ARG A 438 7.95 -5.92 -23.53
N ASN A 439 9.16 -5.79 -22.97
CA ASN A 439 10.22 -6.78 -23.17
C ASN A 439 9.77 -8.17 -22.70
N LEU A 440 9.17 -8.28 -21.50
CA LEU A 440 8.66 -9.55 -21.01
C LEU A 440 7.59 -10.16 -21.94
N TYR A 441 6.52 -9.42 -22.24
CA TYR A 441 5.40 -9.94 -23.02
C TYR A 441 5.77 -10.21 -24.48
N ASP A 442 6.42 -9.26 -25.14
CA ASP A 442 6.73 -9.32 -26.58
C ASP A 442 8.06 -10.03 -26.82
N GLY A 443 9.14 -9.48 -26.26
CA GLY A 443 10.51 -9.91 -26.56
C GLY A 443 10.89 -11.29 -26.00
N LEU A 444 10.43 -11.62 -24.78
CA LEU A 444 10.80 -12.88 -24.12
C LEU A 444 9.74 -13.96 -24.32
N LEU A 445 8.44 -13.63 -24.21
CA LEU A 445 7.36 -14.61 -24.22
C LEU A 445 6.58 -14.70 -25.54
N GLY A 446 6.77 -13.77 -26.49
CA GLY A 446 6.10 -13.80 -27.79
C GLY A 446 4.58 -13.60 -27.74
N ILE A 447 4.05 -13.00 -26.66
CA ILE A 447 2.63 -12.69 -26.43
C ILE A 447 2.37 -11.16 -26.41
N GLY A 448 3.11 -10.42 -27.24
CA GLY A 448 3.08 -8.96 -27.27
C GLY A 448 1.68 -8.38 -27.53
N ASP A 449 0.79 -9.12 -28.19
CA ASP A 449 -0.58 -8.71 -28.48
C ASP A 449 -1.49 -8.62 -27.23
N ARG A 450 -1.02 -9.14 -26.09
CA ARG A 450 -1.68 -9.09 -24.78
C ARG A 450 -1.23 -7.91 -23.91
N CYS A 451 -0.21 -7.14 -24.31
CA CYS A 451 0.22 -5.97 -23.56
C CYS A 451 0.08 -4.69 -24.39
N LYS A 452 -0.38 -3.60 -23.77
CA LYS A 452 -0.53 -2.31 -24.47
C LYS A 452 -0.35 -1.12 -23.54
N ILE A 453 0.21 -0.03 -24.07
CA ILE A 453 0.10 1.30 -23.46
C ILE A 453 -0.59 2.25 -24.42
N GLU A 454 -1.52 3.05 -23.91
CA GLU A 454 -2.12 4.17 -24.64
C GLU A 454 -1.62 5.49 -24.05
N TRP A 455 -1.06 6.32 -24.94
CA TRP A 455 -0.72 7.70 -24.67
C TRP A 455 -1.75 8.62 -25.33
N PHE A 456 -2.22 9.63 -24.60
CA PHE A 456 -3.16 10.59 -25.14
C PHE A 456 -2.91 12.01 -24.60
N ALA A 457 -3.29 13.01 -25.41
CA ALA A 457 -3.24 14.41 -25.02
C ALA A 457 -4.35 14.73 -24.02
N GLY A 458 -4.10 14.51 -22.73
CA GLY A 458 -5.08 14.76 -21.69
C GLY A 458 -4.50 14.75 -20.27
N PRO A 459 -5.32 15.18 -19.28
CA PRO A 459 -4.92 15.24 -17.88
C PRO A 459 -5.03 13.85 -17.21
N HIS A 460 -5.06 13.85 -15.88
CA HIS A 460 -5.42 12.69 -15.07
C HIS A 460 -6.90 12.31 -15.27
N THR A 461 -7.19 11.42 -16.23
CA THR A 461 -8.56 11.03 -16.60
C THR A 461 -8.58 9.69 -17.35
N ILE A 462 -9.73 9.01 -17.31
CA ILE A 462 -10.08 7.93 -18.21
C ILE A 462 -10.19 8.47 -19.65
N ASN A 463 -9.52 7.83 -20.63
CA ASN A 463 -9.64 8.21 -22.05
C ASN A 463 -10.78 7.45 -22.74
N SER A 464 -11.12 6.23 -22.30
CA SER A 464 -12.21 5.40 -22.82
C SER A 464 -12.10 5.03 -24.32
N THR A 465 -10.94 5.21 -24.94
CA THR A 465 -10.77 4.94 -26.38
C THR A 465 -10.00 3.65 -26.59
N GLY A 466 -8.68 3.67 -26.36
CA GLY A 466 -7.86 2.46 -26.47
C GLY A 466 -8.22 1.42 -25.41
N THR A 467 -8.55 1.84 -24.19
CA THR A 467 -9.00 0.95 -23.10
C THR A 467 -10.29 0.21 -23.44
N PHE A 468 -11.28 0.89 -24.02
CA PHE A 468 -12.53 0.23 -24.44
C PHE A 468 -12.29 -0.72 -25.61
N ALA A 469 -11.47 -0.34 -26.59
CA ALA A 469 -11.09 -1.23 -27.69
C ALA A 469 -10.34 -2.48 -27.18
N PHE A 470 -9.47 -2.32 -26.18
CA PHE A 470 -8.74 -3.41 -25.55
C PHE A 470 -9.68 -4.37 -24.82
N LEU A 471 -10.67 -3.85 -24.08
CA LEU A 471 -11.71 -4.67 -23.43
C LEU A 471 -12.54 -5.44 -24.46
N HIS A 472 -13.03 -4.79 -25.52
CA HIS A 472 -13.78 -5.46 -26.59
C HIS A 472 -12.97 -6.58 -27.26
N LYS A 473 -11.68 -6.35 -27.53
CA LYS A 473 -10.77 -7.36 -28.10
C LYS A 473 -10.58 -8.55 -27.17
N HIS A 474 -10.18 -8.31 -25.92
CA HIS A 474 -9.70 -9.38 -25.04
C HIS A 474 -10.81 -10.04 -24.21
N LEU A 475 -11.99 -9.43 -24.09
CA LEU A 475 -13.19 -10.06 -23.55
C LEU A 475 -14.09 -10.64 -24.64
N ASP A 476 -13.64 -10.64 -25.90
CA ASP A 476 -14.38 -11.17 -27.06
C ASP A 476 -15.85 -10.70 -27.07
N TRP A 477 -16.02 -9.36 -27.04
CA TRP A 477 -17.34 -8.73 -27.02
C TRP A 477 -17.47 -7.72 -28.16
N PRO A 478 -18.51 -7.79 -29.00
CA PRO A 478 -18.66 -6.90 -30.15
C PRO A 478 -18.59 -5.42 -29.77
N ALA A 479 -17.74 -4.66 -30.46
CA ALA A 479 -17.73 -3.21 -30.34
C ALA A 479 -19.03 -2.62 -30.92
N PRO A 480 -19.58 -1.53 -30.36
CA PRO A 480 -20.69 -0.80 -30.97
C PRO A 480 -20.34 -0.43 -32.42
N LYS A 481 -21.33 -0.52 -33.31
CA LYS A 481 -21.16 -0.03 -34.68
C LYS A 481 -20.93 1.50 -34.63
N PRO A 482 -19.96 2.02 -35.39
CA PRO A 482 -19.62 3.44 -35.39
C PRO A 482 -20.76 4.34 -35.86
#